data_AF-E4L9H5-F1
#
_entry.id   AF-E4L9H5-F1
#
_cell.length_a   1.000
_cell.length_b   1.000
_cell.length_c   1.000
_cell.angle_alpha   90.00
_cell.angle_beta   90.00
_cell.angle_gamma   90.00
#
_symmetry.space_group_name_H-M   'P 1'
#
loop_
_entity.id
_entity.type
_entity.pdbx_description
1 polymer ?
#
loop_
_entity_poly.entity_id
_entity_poly.type
_entity_poly.pdbx_seq_one_letter_code
_entity_poly.pdbx_strand_id
1 'polypeptide(L)' 'MSKECRNGKLLQGKPFLKWVGGKTQLLEEIRKYYPFDEKTTKYAEPFIGGGAVLFDILKTY' A
#
# COMPACT_ATOMS: atom_id res chain seq x y z
N MET A 1 28.49 -30.17 5.03
CA MET A 1 27.79 -30.63 6.26
C MET A 1 27.81 -29.45 7.23
N SER A 2 26.77 -28.65 7.49
CA SER A 2 25.31 -28.70 7.28
C SER A 2 24.82 -27.23 7.25
N LYS A 3 24.15 -26.78 6.18
CA LYS A 3 22.70 -26.55 6.03
C LYS A 3 22.17 -25.22 6.61
N GLU A 4 21.54 -24.46 5.71
CA GLU A 4 20.80 -23.20 5.87
C GLU A 4 19.63 -23.27 6.88
N CYS A 5 19.23 -22.11 7.42
CA CYS A 5 17.82 -21.72 7.47
C CYS A 5 17.66 -20.19 7.53
N ARG A 6 17.20 -19.66 6.40
CA ARG A 6 16.74 -18.28 6.16
C ARG A 6 15.70 -17.86 7.19
N ASN A 7 15.84 -16.67 7.78
CA ASN A 7 14.69 -15.98 8.36
C ASN A 7 14.52 -14.63 7.65
N GLY A 8 14.14 -14.72 6.36
CA GLY A 8 13.75 -13.58 5.56
C GLY A 8 12.38 -13.07 6.01
N LYS A 9 12.36 -12.30 7.10
CA LYS A 9 11.20 -11.46 7.41
C LYS A 9 11.25 -10.30 6.42
N LEU A 10 10.46 -10.38 5.35
CA LEU A 10 10.23 -9.26 4.45
C LEU A 10 9.85 -8.05 5.32
N LEU A 11 10.71 -7.03 5.37
CA LEU A 11 10.49 -5.82 6.15
C LEU A 11 9.33 -5.07 5.51
N GLN A 12 8.11 -5.45 5.89
CA GLN A 12 6.90 -4.74 5.51
C GLN A 12 6.94 -3.41 6.27
N GLY A 13 7.47 -2.38 5.61
CA GLY A 13 7.58 -1.03 6.16
C GLY A 13 6.22 -0.58 6.66
N LYS A 14 6.11 -0.38 7.97
CA LYS A 14 4.92 0.22 8.57
C LYS A 14 5.14 1.73 8.58
N PRO A 15 4.19 2.56 8.10
CA PRO A 15 4.31 4.00 8.19
C PRO A 15 4.45 4.39 9.66
N PHE A 16 5.61 4.97 10.01
CA PHE A 16 5.96 5.36 11.38
C PHE A 16 5.25 6.65 11.82
N LEU A 17 4.59 7.33 10.88
CA LEU A 17 3.83 8.54 11.13
C LEU A 17 2.33 8.21 11.26
N LYS A 18 1.80 8.31 12.48
CA LYS A 18 0.35 8.27 12.71
C LYS A 18 -0.26 9.59 12.23
N TRP A 19 -0.81 9.59 11.01
CA TRP A 19 -1.59 10.71 10.50
C TRP A 19 -3.04 10.62 11.02
N VAL A 20 -3.56 11.71 11.59
CA VAL A 20 -4.97 11.80 12.00
C VAL A 20 -5.82 11.88 10.73
N GLY A 21 -6.76 10.93 10.55
CA GLY A 21 -7.57 10.82 9.32
C GLY A 21 -7.01 9.86 8.25
N GLY A 22 -6.21 8.87 8.65
CA GLY A 22 -5.77 7.82 7.74
C GLY A 22 -6.94 7.09 7.08
N LYS A 23 -6.97 7.06 5.74
CA LYS A 23 -8.05 6.44 4.95
C LYS A 23 -8.10 4.91 5.05
N THR A 24 -7.31 4.29 5.94
CA THR A 24 -7.13 2.84 6.05
C THR A 24 -8.45 2.09 6.27
N GLN A 25 -9.37 2.63 7.07
CA GLN A 25 -10.70 2.03 7.28
C GLN A 25 -11.61 2.16 6.06
N LEU A 26 -11.40 3.18 5.23
CA LEU A 26 -12.16 3.44 4.01
C LEU A 26 -11.57 2.73 2.78
N LEU A 27 -10.36 2.15 2.89
CA LEU A 27 -9.70 1.50 1.77
C LEU A 27 -10.54 0.38 1.16
N GLU A 28 -11.23 -0.42 1.98
CA GLU A 28 -12.06 -1.52 1.48
C GLU A 28 -13.20 -1.05 0.57
N GLU A 29 -13.77 0.12 0.86
CA GLU A 29 -14.81 0.73 0.01
C GLU A 29 -14.20 1.43 -1.20
N ILE A 30 -13.10 2.17 -1.03
CA ILE A 30 -12.43 2.91 -2.11
C ILE A 30 -11.91 1.95 -3.20
N ARG A 31 -11.42 0.76 -2.82
CA ARG A 31 -10.94 -0.27 -3.75
C ARG A 31 -11.98 -0.69 -4.77
N LYS A 32 -13.27 -0.65 -4.43
CA LYS A 32 -14.37 -1.03 -5.35
C LYS A 32 -14.51 -0.05 -6.52
N TYR A 33 -13.98 1.16 -6.38
CA TYR A 33 -14.10 2.22 -7.38
C TYR A 33 -12.81 2.47 -8.17
N TYR A 34 -11.76 1.68 -7.93
CA TYR A 34 -10.52 1.80 -8.66
C TYR A 34 -10.71 1.46 -10.14
N PRO A 35 -10.50 2.42 -11.07
CA PRO A 35 -10.56 2.16 -12.50
C PRO A 35 -9.18 1.71 -12.99
N PHE A 36 -8.57 0.72 -12.32
CA PHE A 36 -7.24 0.23 -12.69
C PHE A 36 -7.38 -0.92 -13.68
N ASP A 37 -7.23 -0.60 -14.96
CA ASP A 37 -6.89 -1.57 -15.99
C ASP A 37 -5.36 -1.76 -16.02
N GLU A 38 -4.87 -2.86 -16.61
CA GLU A 38 -3.42 -3.16 -16.78
C GLU A 38 -2.62 -2.07 -17.52
N LYS A 39 -3.30 -1.04 -18.06
CA LYS A 39 -2.73 0.07 -18.82
C LYS A 39 -2.53 1.34 -18.00
N THR A 40 -3.02 1.40 -16.76
CA THR A 40 -2.90 2.60 -15.92
C THR A 40 -1.49 2.73 -15.37
N THR A 41 -0.70 3.62 -15.97
CA THR A 41 0.72 3.84 -15.62
C THR A 41 0.97 5.05 -14.74
N LYS A 42 -0.06 5.85 -14.46
CA LYS A 42 0.05 7.11 -13.72
C LYS A 42 -1.05 7.20 -12.68
N TYR A 43 -0.67 7.58 -11.47
CA TYR A 43 -1.57 7.82 -10.34
C TYR A 43 -1.24 9.18 -9.72
N ALA A 44 -2.26 10.00 -9.48
CA ALA A 44 -2.12 11.30 -8.84
C ALA A 44 -3.24 11.48 -7.80
N GLU A 45 -2.86 11.67 -6.53
CA GLU A 45 -3.80 11.98 -5.44
C GLU A 45 -3.54 13.41 -4.93
N PRO A 46 -4.45 14.37 -5.18
CA PRO A 46 -4.24 15.77 -4.81
C PRO A 46 -4.17 15.99 -3.29
N PHE A 47 -4.72 15.08 -2.49
CA PHE A 47 -4.75 15.15 -1.01
C PHE A 47 -4.32 13.83 -0.36
N ILE A 48 -3.03 13.50 -0.51
CA ILE A 48 -2.42 12.23 -0.06
C ILE A 48 -2.63 11.92 1.43
N GLY A 49 -2.55 12.93 2.32
CA GLY A 49 -2.50 12.73 3.77
C GLY A 49 -1.41 11.71 4.16
N GLY A 50 -1.80 10.61 4.81
CA GLY A 50 -0.90 9.51 5.18
C GLY A 50 -0.57 8.51 4.07
N GLY A 51 -1.01 8.75 2.82
CA GLY A 51 -0.65 7.92 1.65
C GLY A 51 -1.22 6.51 1.65
N ALA A 52 -2.24 6.23 2.47
CA ALA A 52 -2.81 4.89 2.61
C ALA A 52 -3.30 4.30 1.27
N VAL A 53 -3.90 5.13 0.40
CA VAL A 53 -4.40 4.72 -0.92
C VAL A 53 -3.24 4.44 -1.88
N LEU A 54 -2.24 5.34 -1.94
CA LEU A 54 -1.04 5.12 -2.76
C LEU A 54 -0.31 3.81 -2.38
N PHE A 55 -0.08 3.56 -1.10
CA PHE A 55 0.58 2.34 -0.65
C PHE A 55 -0.25 1.08 -0.93
N ASP A 56 -1.58 1.21 -0.89
CA ASP A 56 -2.49 0.12 -1.24
C ASP A 56 -2.40 -0.26 -2.73
N ILE A 57 -2.36 0.75 -3.60
CA ILE A 57 -2.22 0.58 -5.05
C ILE A 57 -0.88 -0.05 -5.38
N LEU A 58 0.23 0.52 -4.90
CA LEU A 58 1.59 0.02 -5.15
C LEU A 58 1.82 -1.42 -4.64
N LYS A 59 1.01 -1.87 -3.68
CA LYS A 59 1.08 -3.24 -3.17
C LYS A 59 0.25 -4.21 -4.01
N THR A 60 -0.78 -3.72 -4.69
CA THR A 60 -1.82 -4.56 -5.32
C THR A 60 -1.70 -4.60 -6.85
N TYR A 61 -1.20 -3.53 -7.48
CA TYR A 61 -1.05 -3.35 -8.93
C TYR A 61 0.40 -3.02 -9.28
#